data_AF-A0A970X5Q7-F1
#
_entry.id   AF-A0A970X5Q7-F1
#
_cell.length_a   1.000
_cell.length_b   1.000
_cell.length_c   1.000
_cell.angle_alpha   90.00
_cell.angle_beta   90.00
_cell.angle_gamma   90.00
#
_symmetry.space_group_name_H-M   'P 1'
#
loop_
_entity.id
_entity.type
_entity.pdbx_description
1 polymer ?
#
loop_
_entity_poly.entity_id
_entity_poly.type
_entity_poly.pdbx_seq_one_letter_code
_entity_poly.pdbx_strand_id
1 'polypeptide(L)'
;MTTNGQCLSEAVALSPGALLNPGAATRYGGVAAAPCVLVLLAAGRGTRFGTAPKCVQPVRGKPLARHTIDAFRGVVPGPCVTLVGYAHEEVAARLGDDNLYVLSSNTVGGTAWAAYEALSIPGLLEADPLLVISMGDRVIPGPIFRRLLDTHAAGGEAGLTLLTALHAPPAQHGKGRILRDDAGRLLRILEQNDIDALSDPRERQRLDAVAEANCPLYAVRARTLHRHLGALRNANAQGQYYFTDLVGALAGAGGSLRTVTVRATDPEYPVLCADVTRPPDLARIESLLALAEPAGDDGLASARAAAEVLAADRAPGQTAAIAAQLRELLAAAGEGASLDPARPVAVAVSGGRFRIAFMHPDMSRFFGPAWQMPTGAADADGRGQLVLLAQQTDDGRIHHLPTQDVFREKITSVAADEPAMFPPAEVDSLAKYESFGTRLAEHLLLSLGYFSDDEIRARRAAGQPLPPHALWVGNSMRRPFSLICNAIASLR
;
A
#
# COMPACT_ATOMS: atom_id res chain seq x y z
N MET A 1 8.51 -37.16 11.45
CA MET A 1 9.78 -37.73 10.95
C MET A 1 9.75 -37.60 9.45
N THR A 2 10.54 -36.71 8.86
CA THR A 2 10.68 -36.63 7.39
C THR A 2 11.49 -37.83 6.92
N THR A 3 10.87 -38.69 6.13
CA THR A 3 11.54 -39.80 5.43
C THR A 3 12.36 -39.22 4.29
N ASN A 4 13.67 -39.49 4.30
CA ASN A 4 14.58 -38.95 3.29
C ASN A 4 14.14 -39.37 1.88
N GLY A 5 14.04 -38.39 0.99
CA GLY A 5 13.78 -38.59 -0.43
C GLY A 5 12.31 -38.65 -0.82
N GLN A 6 11.33 -38.44 0.07
CA GLN A 6 9.93 -38.26 -0.36
C GLN A 6 9.74 -36.92 -1.10
N CYS A 7 8.70 -36.85 -1.95
CA CYS A 7 8.28 -35.58 -2.54
C CYS A 7 7.52 -34.75 -1.51
N LEU A 8 7.62 -33.43 -1.60
CA LEU A 8 6.95 -32.53 -0.65
C LEU A 8 5.43 -32.71 -0.63
N SER A 9 4.80 -32.95 -1.78
CA SER A 9 3.35 -33.20 -1.89
C SER A 9 2.90 -34.49 -1.19
N GLU A 10 3.80 -35.45 -0.99
CA GLU A 10 3.53 -36.69 -0.25
C GLU A 10 3.74 -36.49 1.25
N ALA A 11 4.68 -35.61 1.62
CA ALA A 11 5.03 -35.36 3.00
C ALA A 11 4.11 -34.34 3.69
N VAL A 12 3.52 -33.39 2.93
CA VAL A 12 2.66 -32.33 3.45
C VAL A 12 1.20 -32.61 3.15
N ALA A 13 0.38 -32.75 4.19
CA ALA A 13 -1.07 -32.79 4.06
C ALA A 13 -1.64 -31.36 4.12
N LEU A 14 -2.08 -30.83 2.97
CA LEU A 14 -2.81 -29.56 2.92
C LEU A 14 -4.18 -29.74 3.58
N SER A 15 -4.50 -28.92 4.59
CA SER A 15 -5.73 -29.05 5.36
C SER A 15 -6.29 -27.69 5.77
N PRO A 16 -7.57 -27.39 5.47
CA PRO A 16 -8.24 -26.19 5.97
C PRO A 16 -8.19 -26.03 7.49
N GLY A 17 -8.08 -27.15 8.23
CA GLY A 17 -7.95 -27.14 9.69
C GLY A 17 -6.65 -26.52 10.22
N ALA A 18 -5.66 -26.28 9.36
CA ALA A 18 -4.45 -25.56 9.72
C ALA A 18 -4.66 -24.04 9.84
N LEU A 19 -5.77 -23.50 9.32
CA LEU A 19 -6.11 -22.08 9.43
C LEU A 19 -6.65 -21.77 10.82
N LEU A 20 -5.87 -21.02 11.61
CA LEU A 20 -6.18 -20.73 13.01
C LEU A 20 -7.32 -19.71 13.19
N ASN A 21 -7.53 -18.85 12.20
CA ASN A 21 -8.49 -17.75 12.28
C ASN A 21 -9.35 -17.63 10.99
N PRO A 22 -10.21 -18.62 10.69
CA PRO A 22 -10.99 -18.64 9.45
C PRO A 22 -11.89 -17.41 9.25
N GLY A 23 -12.31 -16.74 10.33
CA GLY A 23 -13.08 -15.49 10.25
C GLY A 23 -12.34 -14.32 9.57
N ALA A 24 -11.00 -14.34 9.53
CA ALA A 24 -10.23 -13.33 8.81
C ALA A 24 -10.22 -13.57 7.29
N ALA A 25 -10.64 -14.75 6.82
CA ALA A 25 -10.56 -15.13 5.41
C ALA A 25 -11.53 -14.35 4.52
N THR A 26 -12.56 -13.72 5.09
CA THR A 26 -13.52 -12.85 4.41
C THR A 26 -13.06 -11.40 4.34
N ARG A 27 -11.98 -11.02 5.05
CA ARG A 27 -11.36 -9.70 4.92
C ARG A 27 -10.80 -9.55 3.50
N TYR A 28 -10.68 -8.31 3.03
CA TYR A 28 -10.21 -7.99 1.68
C TYR A 28 -11.04 -8.62 0.54
N GLY A 29 -12.33 -8.89 0.78
CA GLY A 29 -13.21 -9.51 -0.22
C GLY A 29 -12.96 -11.01 -0.43
N GLY A 30 -12.09 -11.62 0.39
CA GLY A 30 -11.73 -13.03 0.29
C GLY A 30 -10.39 -13.26 -0.41
N VAL A 31 -9.63 -14.25 0.07
CA VAL A 31 -8.36 -14.65 -0.56
C VAL A 31 -8.55 -15.07 -2.02
N ALA A 32 -9.70 -15.68 -2.33
CA ALA A 32 -10.04 -16.11 -3.69
C ALA A 32 -10.30 -14.94 -4.66
N ALA A 33 -10.60 -13.74 -4.15
CA ALA A 33 -10.81 -12.54 -4.97
C ALA A 33 -9.56 -11.65 -5.05
N ALA A 34 -8.51 -11.95 -4.28
CA ALA A 34 -7.30 -11.14 -4.23
C ALA A 34 -6.39 -11.45 -5.44
N PRO A 35 -6.01 -10.45 -6.26
CA PRO A 35 -5.11 -10.69 -7.40
C PRO A 35 -3.69 -11.05 -6.95
N CYS A 36 -3.29 -10.65 -5.75
CA CYS A 36 -1.98 -10.89 -5.16
C CYS A 36 -2.11 -11.11 -3.64
N VAL A 37 -1.31 -12.04 -3.10
CA VAL A 37 -1.32 -12.42 -1.68
C VAL A 37 0.11 -12.43 -1.15
N LEU A 38 0.36 -11.78 -0.02
CA LEU A 38 1.63 -11.92 0.69
C LEU A 38 1.62 -13.22 1.48
N VAL A 39 2.65 -14.06 1.31
CA VAL A 39 2.92 -15.25 2.11
C VAL A 39 4.15 -14.98 2.95
N LEU A 40 3.98 -14.89 4.27
CA LEU A 40 5.05 -14.60 5.21
C LEU A 40 5.47 -15.86 5.96
N LEU A 41 6.73 -16.28 5.81
CA LEU A 41 7.26 -17.47 6.48
C LEU A 41 7.80 -17.10 7.87
N ALA A 42 7.07 -17.47 8.92
CA ALA A 42 7.38 -17.16 10.32
C ALA A 42 7.28 -18.36 11.28
N ALA A 43 7.32 -19.60 10.73
CA ALA A 43 7.12 -20.83 11.52
C ALA A 43 8.37 -21.32 12.26
N GLY A 44 9.56 -20.85 11.86
CA GLY A 44 10.84 -21.34 12.37
C GLY A 44 11.16 -20.86 13.79
N ARG A 45 11.74 -21.75 14.60
CA ARG A 45 12.14 -21.46 15.99
C ARG A 45 13.24 -20.39 16.12
N GLY A 46 14.13 -20.26 15.14
CA GLY A 46 15.22 -19.29 15.19
C GLY A 46 16.21 -19.55 16.32
N THR A 47 16.78 -20.75 16.41
CA THR A 47 17.64 -21.19 17.53
C THR A 47 18.83 -20.26 17.84
N ARG A 48 19.34 -19.53 16.84
CA ARG A 48 20.41 -18.52 16.99
C ARG A 48 19.95 -17.24 17.71
N PHE A 49 18.63 -17.01 17.77
CA PHE A 49 18.01 -15.83 18.37
C PHE A 49 17.63 -16.03 19.84
N GLY A 50 17.45 -17.29 20.27
CA GLY A 50 17.03 -17.66 21.62
C GLY A 50 15.64 -18.30 21.65
N THR A 51 14.91 -18.08 22.75
CA THR A 51 13.55 -18.61 22.96
C THR A 51 12.45 -17.64 22.54
N ALA A 52 12.75 -16.36 22.33
CA ALA A 52 11.77 -15.38 21.91
C ALA A 52 11.54 -15.45 20.38
N PRO A 53 10.29 -15.34 19.88
CA PRO A 53 10.00 -15.36 18.46
C PRO A 53 10.56 -14.10 17.78
N LYS A 54 11.59 -14.30 16.93
CA LYS A 54 12.34 -13.20 16.31
C LYS A 54 11.49 -12.28 15.43
N CYS A 55 10.52 -12.85 14.70
CA CYS A 55 9.68 -12.13 13.74
C CYS A 55 8.75 -11.09 14.38
N VAL A 56 8.51 -11.19 15.68
CA VAL A 56 7.66 -10.23 16.40
C VAL A 56 8.43 -9.34 17.36
N GLN A 57 9.75 -9.48 17.44
CA GLN A 57 10.55 -8.57 18.26
C GLN A 57 10.36 -7.12 17.79
N PRO A 58 10.27 -6.18 18.75
CA PRO A 58 10.02 -4.79 18.42
C PRO A 58 11.25 -4.19 17.72
N VAL A 59 10.99 -3.49 16.62
CA VAL A 59 11.94 -2.62 15.91
C VAL A 59 11.22 -1.30 15.72
N ARG A 60 11.70 -0.22 16.37
CA ARG A 60 10.99 1.08 16.42
C ARG A 60 9.55 0.95 16.93
N GLY A 61 9.34 0.17 18.00
CA GLY A 61 8.03 -0.05 18.62
C GLY A 61 7.06 -0.96 17.83
N LYS A 62 7.44 -1.41 16.63
CA LYS A 62 6.61 -2.23 15.75
C LYS A 62 7.20 -3.64 15.58
N PRO A 63 6.39 -4.72 15.55
CA PRO A 63 6.91 -6.07 15.31
C PRO A 63 7.70 -6.16 14.00
N LEU A 64 8.86 -6.82 14.00
CA LEU A 64 9.76 -6.92 12.83
C LEU A 64 9.03 -7.27 11.53
N ALA A 65 8.28 -8.37 11.52
CA ALA A 65 7.53 -8.83 10.34
C ALA A 65 6.42 -7.86 9.91
N ARG A 66 5.89 -7.05 10.83
CA ARG A 66 4.83 -6.08 10.53
C ARG A 66 5.33 -4.96 9.61
N HIS A 67 6.63 -4.65 9.62
CA HIS A 67 7.22 -3.69 8.68
C HIS A 67 6.99 -4.14 7.22
N THR A 68 7.31 -5.40 6.92
CA THR A 68 7.11 -6.02 5.61
C THR A 68 5.62 -6.14 5.24
N ILE A 69 4.76 -6.54 6.18
CA ILE A 69 3.32 -6.66 5.95
C ILE A 69 2.71 -5.31 5.56
N ASP A 70 2.98 -4.26 6.32
CA ASP A 70 2.43 -2.94 6.05
C ASP A 70 3.03 -2.34 4.76
N ALA A 71 4.32 -2.55 4.48
CA ALA A 71 4.96 -2.11 3.25
C ALA A 71 4.34 -2.79 2.01
N PHE A 72 4.05 -4.09 2.07
CA PHE A 72 3.33 -4.79 1.01
C PHE A 72 1.93 -4.22 0.81
N ARG A 73 1.17 -4.02 1.88
CA ARG A 73 -0.21 -3.49 1.82
C ARG A 73 -0.28 -2.07 1.31
N GLY A 74 0.77 -1.26 1.50
CA GLY A 74 0.91 0.06 0.89
C GLY A 74 1.12 0.03 -0.63
N VAL A 75 1.47 -1.13 -1.20
CA VAL A 75 1.60 -1.35 -2.65
C VAL A 75 0.40 -2.10 -3.21
N VAL A 76 0.02 -3.20 -2.58
CA VAL A 76 -1.15 -4.01 -2.95
C VAL A 76 -2.02 -4.22 -1.72
N PRO A 77 -3.18 -3.54 -1.62
CA PRO A 77 -4.16 -3.84 -0.59
C PRO A 77 -4.66 -5.28 -0.75
N GLY A 78 -4.37 -6.14 0.23
CA GLY A 78 -4.68 -7.55 0.11
C GLY A 78 -4.34 -8.37 1.35
N PRO A 79 -4.72 -9.67 1.33
CA PRO A 79 -4.49 -10.58 2.44
C PRO A 79 -2.99 -10.89 2.61
N CYS A 80 -2.61 -11.15 3.86
CA CYS A 80 -1.32 -11.72 4.23
C CYS A 80 -1.56 -13.07 4.90
N VAL A 81 -1.00 -14.13 4.33
CA VAL A 81 -0.98 -15.48 4.89
C VAL A 81 0.35 -15.67 5.61
N THR A 82 0.30 -15.69 6.94
CA THR A 82 1.46 -15.86 7.81
C THR A 82 1.55 -17.30 8.30
N LEU A 83 2.63 -17.99 7.91
CA LEU A 83 2.93 -19.33 8.39
C LEU A 83 3.55 -19.21 9.77
N VAL A 84 2.91 -19.82 10.77
CA VAL A 84 3.33 -19.77 12.17
C VAL A 84 3.59 -21.18 12.68
N GLY A 85 4.35 -21.30 13.76
CA GLY A 85 4.74 -22.59 14.31
C GLY A 85 5.14 -22.47 15.76
N TYR A 86 6.45 -22.33 16.00
CA TYR A 86 6.95 -22.05 17.35
C TYR A 86 6.36 -20.75 17.89
N ALA A 87 5.85 -20.79 19.13
CA ALA A 87 5.20 -19.66 19.80
C ALA A 87 4.09 -18.98 18.94
N HIS A 88 3.35 -19.77 18.15
CA HIS A 88 2.37 -19.23 17.19
C HIS A 88 1.29 -18.34 17.84
N GLU A 89 0.86 -18.64 19.06
CA GLU A 89 -0.10 -17.80 19.80
C GLU A 89 0.45 -16.40 20.07
N GLU A 90 1.70 -16.30 20.55
CA GLU A 90 2.38 -15.02 20.76
C GLU A 90 2.59 -14.28 19.43
N VAL A 91 3.02 -15.00 18.39
CA VAL A 91 3.23 -14.42 17.06
C VAL A 91 1.94 -13.84 16.49
N ALA A 92 0.84 -14.60 16.54
CA ALA A 92 -0.46 -14.16 16.05
C ALA A 92 -1.00 -12.96 16.85
N ALA A 93 -0.89 -13.01 18.18
CA ALA A 93 -1.33 -11.91 19.04
C ALA A 93 -0.58 -10.61 18.74
N ARG A 94 0.74 -10.68 18.53
CA ARG A 94 1.57 -9.48 18.29
C ARG A 94 1.50 -8.96 16.85
N LEU A 95 1.25 -9.83 15.86
CA LEU A 95 1.10 -9.41 14.47
C LEU A 95 -0.28 -8.85 14.12
N GLY A 96 -1.29 -9.09 14.97
CA GLY A 96 -2.65 -8.55 14.82
C GLY A 96 -3.61 -9.51 14.12
N ASP A 97 -4.90 -9.20 14.16
CA ASP A 97 -5.97 -10.08 13.67
C ASP A 97 -6.29 -9.92 12.17
N ASP A 98 -5.57 -9.04 11.50
CA ASP A 98 -5.76 -8.67 10.09
C ASP A 98 -4.95 -9.54 9.11
N ASN A 99 -4.26 -10.55 9.61
CA ASN A 99 -3.55 -11.58 8.83
C ASN A 99 -4.30 -12.92 8.93
N LEU A 100 -4.02 -13.81 7.98
CA LEU A 100 -4.43 -15.21 8.04
C LEU A 100 -3.28 -16.03 8.62
N TYR A 101 -3.54 -16.82 9.65
CA TYR A 101 -2.51 -17.62 10.30
C TYR A 101 -2.68 -19.09 9.96
N VAL A 102 -1.68 -19.65 9.29
CA VAL A 102 -1.62 -21.08 8.98
C VAL A 102 -0.58 -21.72 9.91
N LEU A 103 -1.02 -22.67 10.73
CA LEU A 103 -0.14 -23.42 11.61
C LEU A 103 0.64 -24.47 10.80
N SER A 104 1.97 -24.36 10.86
CA SER A 104 2.85 -25.33 10.23
C SER A 104 2.88 -26.64 11.02
N SER A 105 2.64 -27.75 10.33
CA SER A 105 2.68 -29.09 10.89
C SER A 105 4.11 -29.58 11.20
N ASN A 106 5.12 -28.97 10.57
CA ASN A 106 6.52 -29.35 10.75
C ASN A 106 7.45 -28.14 10.65
N THR A 107 7.74 -27.52 11.79
CA THR A 107 8.60 -26.33 11.90
C THR A 107 10.07 -26.55 11.52
N VAL A 108 10.51 -27.81 11.36
CA VAL A 108 11.86 -28.16 10.89
C VAL A 108 11.87 -28.71 9.45
N GLY A 109 10.73 -28.72 8.77
CA GLY A 109 10.58 -29.21 7.40
C GLY A 109 11.26 -28.35 6.33
N GLY A 110 11.68 -27.14 6.67
CA GLY A 110 12.35 -26.21 5.76
C GLY A 110 11.42 -25.13 5.20
N THR A 111 11.97 -24.22 4.41
CA THR A 111 11.24 -23.05 3.87
C THR A 111 10.22 -23.44 2.80
N ALA A 112 10.49 -24.47 2.00
CA ALA A 112 9.50 -24.96 1.03
C ALA A 112 8.31 -25.60 1.72
N TRP A 113 8.51 -26.30 2.84
CA TRP A 113 7.43 -26.90 3.61
C TRP A 113 6.41 -25.85 4.06
N ALA A 114 6.90 -24.80 4.74
CA ALA A 114 6.04 -23.71 5.18
C ALA A 114 5.35 -23.01 3.99
N ALA A 115 6.07 -22.73 2.91
CA ALA A 115 5.47 -22.10 1.73
C ALA A 115 4.39 -22.97 1.07
N TYR A 116 4.56 -24.30 1.05
CA TYR A 116 3.57 -25.24 0.52
C TYR A 116 2.31 -25.26 1.40
N GLU A 117 2.45 -25.23 2.72
CA GLU A 117 1.33 -25.20 3.66
C GLU A 117 0.43 -23.96 3.50
N ALA A 118 0.93 -22.86 2.93
CA ALA A 118 0.12 -21.70 2.58
C ALA A 118 -1.05 -22.05 1.65
N LEU A 119 -0.89 -23.11 0.84
CA LEU A 119 -1.92 -23.63 -0.06
C LEU A 119 -3.09 -24.32 0.68
N SER A 120 -3.01 -24.45 2.00
CA SER A 120 -4.10 -24.96 2.84
C SER A 120 -5.27 -23.98 2.97
N ILE A 121 -5.09 -22.73 2.53
CA ILE A 121 -6.17 -21.73 2.51
C ILE A 121 -7.24 -22.15 1.48
N PRO A 122 -8.51 -22.32 1.89
CA PRO A 122 -9.58 -22.71 0.98
C PRO A 122 -9.73 -21.75 -0.21
N GLY A 123 -9.81 -22.30 -1.42
CA GLY A 123 -10.01 -21.52 -2.65
C GLY A 123 -8.74 -20.87 -3.22
N LEU A 124 -7.59 -20.94 -2.53
CA LEU A 124 -6.36 -20.28 -2.98
C LEU A 124 -5.83 -20.90 -4.29
N LEU A 125 -5.84 -22.23 -4.39
CA LEU A 125 -5.32 -22.94 -5.58
C LEU A 125 -6.23 -22.76 -6.79
N GLU A 126 -7.55 -22.71 -6.55
CA GLU A 126 -8.57 -22.47 -7.56
C GLU A 126 -8.47 -21.05 -8.12
N ALA A 127 -8.31 -20.05 -7.24
CA ALA A 127 -8.17 -18.64 -7.61
C ALA A 127 -6.84 -18.32 -8.30
N ASP A 128 -5.80 -19.12 -8.04
CA ASP A 128 -4.46 -18.98 -8.61
C ASP A 128 -3.87 -17.56 -8.53
N PRO A 129 -3.90 -16.89 -7.36
CA PRO A 129 -3.37 -15.55 -7.25
C PRO A 129 -1.85 -15.53 -7.39
N LEU A 130 -1.30 -14.34 -7.63
CA LEU A 130 0.14 -14.15 -7.51
C LEU A 130 0.52 -14.20 -6.02
N LEU A 131 1.37 -15.16 -5.64
CA LEU A 131 1.90 -15.26 -4.30
C LEU A 131 3.22 -14.50 -4.22
N VAL A 132 3.31 -13.54 -3.30
CA VAL A 132 4.55 -12.87 -2.95
C VAL A 132 5.09 -13.50 -1.67
N ILE A 133 6.19 -14.24 -1.73
CA ILE A 133 6.74 -14.98 -0.59
C ILE A 133 7.88 -14.18 0.04
N SER A 134 7.81 -13.92 1.34
CA SER A 134 8.85 -13.25 2.13
C SER A 134 9.13 -13.99 3.44
N MET A 135 10.30 -13.74 4.02
CA MET A 135 10.67 -14.26 5.34
C MET A 135 10.26 -13.28 6.45
N GLY A 136 9.87 -13.81 7.61
CA GLY A 136 9.47 -13.01 8.77
C GLY A 136 10.63 -12.36 9.54
N ASP A 137 11.87 -12.50 9.07
CA ASP A 137 13.08 -12.02 9.73
C ASP A 137 13.81 -10.89 8.98
N ARG A 138 13.15 -10.33 7.97
CA ARG A 138 13.67 -9.25 7.14
C ARG A 138 12.61 -8.17 6.98
N VAL A 139 13.07 -6.94 6.75
CA VAL A 139 12.22 -5.82 6.34
C VAL A 139 12.35 -5.62 4.83
N ILE A 140 11.23 -5.66 4.13
CA ILE A 140 11.16 -5.39 2.69
C ILE A 140 10.52 -4.02 2.46
N PRO A 141 11.25 -3.04 1.90
CA PRO A 141 10.69 -1.72 1.60
C PRO A 141 9.64 -1.77 0.48
N GLY A 142 8.66 -0.87 0.54
CA GLY A 142 7.58 -0.73 -0.46
C GLY A 142 8.07 -0.63 -1.92
N PRO A 143 9.08 0.19 -2.25
CA PRO A 143 9.61 0.28 -3.62
C PRO A 143 10.09 -1.06 -4.20
N ILE A 144 10.57 -1.97 -3.34
CA ILE A 144 11.03 -3.30 -3.77
C ILE A 144 9.88 -4.20 -4.17
N PHE A 145 8.74 -4.13 -3.48
CA PHE A 145 7.52 -4.83 -3.91
C PHE A 145 7.04 -4.35 -5.27
N ARG A 146 7.04 -3.02 -5.53
CA ARG A 146 6.69 -2.48 -6.85
C ARG A 146 7.62 -3.01 -7.94
N ARG A 147 8.93 -2.88 -7.75
CA ARG A 147 9.95 -3.39 -8.70
C ARG A 147 9.78 -4.89 -8.97
N LEU A 148 9.49 -5.69 -7.94
CA LEU A 148 9.26 -7.13 -8.08
C LEU A 148 8.03 -7.41 -8.96
N LEU A 149 6.90 -6.76 -8.68
CA LEU A 149 5.64 -6.95 -9.41
C LEU A 149 5.75 -6.45 -10.85
N ASP A 150 6.36 -5.28 -11.07
CA ASP A 150 6.58 -4.73 -12.41
C ASP A 150 7.47 -5.67 -13.24
N THR A 151 8.57 -6.17 -12.65
CA THR A 151 9.45 -7.14 -13.30
C THR A 151 8.73 -8.46 -13.59
N HIS A 152 7.83 -8.89 -12.71
CA HIS A 152 7.04 -10.09 -12.89
C HIS A 152 6.07 -9.98 -14.08
N ALA A 153 5.45 -8.81 -14.28
CA ALA A 153 4.49 -8.56 -15.36
C ALA A 153 5.12 -8.12 -16.69
N ALA A 154 6.35 -7.59 -16.68
CA ALA A 154 6.99 -6.97 -17.84
C ALA A 154 7.08 -7.90 -19.07
N GLY A 155 6.43 -7.53 -20.18
CA GLY A 155 6.47 -8.32 -21.41
C GLY A 155 5.76 -9.68 -21.30
N GLY A 156 4.82 -9.81 -20.36
CA GLY A 156 4.14 -11.05 -20.01
C GLY A 156 4.56 -11.58 -18.65
N GLU A 157 3.68 -12.35 -18.02
CA GLU A 157 3.90 -12.88 -16.68
C GLU A 157 5.05 -13.91 -16.65
N ALA A 158 6.01 -13.71 -15.75
CA ALA A 158 7.10 -14.66 -15.53
C ALA A 158 6.62 -15.89 -14.74
N GLY A 159 7.26 -17.04 -14.94
CA GLY A 159 6.98 -18.22 -14.11
C GLY A 159 7.42 -18.04 -12.65
N LEU A 160 8.53 -17.31 -12.44
CA LEU A 160 8.98 -16.88 -11.11
C LEU A 160 9.79 -15.59 -11.25
N THR A 161 9.59 -14.67 -10.32
CA THR A 161 10.46 -13.50 -10.14
C THR A 161 11.00 -13.48 -8.72
N LEU A 162 12.27 -13.14 -8.55
CA LEU A 162 12.90 -13.14 -7.24
C LEU A 162 13.88 -11.98 -7.07
N LEU A 163 14.09 -11.59 -5.83
CA LEU A 163 15.07 -10.58 -5.45
C LEU A 163 16.44 -11.23 -5.19
N THR A 164 17.49 -10.64 -5.73
CA THR A 164 18.88 -11.03 -5.50
C THR A 164 19.70 -9.83 -5.04
N ALA A 165 20.80 -10.07 -4.34
CA ALA A 165 21.69 -9.02 -3.87
C ALA A 165 23.13 -9.32 -4.29
N LEU A 166 23.84 -8.29 -4.76
CA LEU A 166 25.27 -8.38 -5.05
C LEU A 166 26.07 -7.95 -3.82
N HIS A 167 26.82 -8.90 -3.25
CA HIS A 167 27.65 -8.67 -2.08
C HIS A 167 29.13 -8.55 -2.44
N ALA A 168 29.86 -7.70 -1.71
CA ALA A 168 31.31 -7.73 -1.72
C ALA A 168 31.81 -8.96 -0.93
N PRO A 169 32.70 -9.80 -1.48
CA PRO A 169 33.31 -10.90 -0.74
C PRO A 169 33.97 -10.43 0.57
N PRO A 170 33.76 -11.14 1.70
CA PRO A 170 33.02 -12.41 1.89
C PRO A 170 31.56 -12.25 2.38
N ALA A 171 30.92 -11.08 2.24
CA ALA A 171 29.62 -10.78 2.86
C ALA A 171 28.44 -11.64 2.36
N GLN A 172 28.60 -12.38 1.26
CA GLN A 172 27.66 -13.38 0.78
C GLN A 172 27.63 -14.67 1.61
N HIS A 173 28.67 -14.95 2.40
CA HIS A 173 28.79 -16.23 3.13
C HIS A 173 27.58 -16.47 4.04
N GLY A 174 27.08 -17.72 4.03
CA GLY A 174 25.85 -18.10 4.75
C GLY A 174 24.54 -17.84 3.99
N LYS A 175 24.60 -17.35 2.75
CA LYS A 175 23.43 -17.12 1.87
C LYS A 175 23.46 -18.04 0.65
N GLY A 176 22.31 -18.38 0.08
CA GLY A 176 22.25 -19.14 -1.17
C GLY A 176 22.87 -18.39 -2.36
N ARG A 177 23.80 -19.02 -3.08
CA ARG A 177 24.48 -18.44 -4.26
C ARG A 177 23.60 -18.52 -5.50
N ILE A 178 23.51 -17.43 -6.25
CA ILE A 178 22.79 -17.38 -7.52
C ILE A 178 23.70 -17.94 -8.63
N LEU A 179 23.31 -19.08 -9.21
CA LEU A 179 24.07 -19.69 -10.31
C LEU A 179 23.39 -19.38 -11.64
N ARG A 180 24.16 -18.84 -12.58
CA ARG A 180 23.73 -18.49 -13.93
C ARG A 180 24.56 -19.25 -14.97
N ASP A 181 24.00 -19.43 -16.15
CA ASP A 181 24.78 -19.90 -17.31
C ASP A 181 25.57 -18.77 -17.98
N ASP A 182 26.33 -19.11 -19.02
CA ASP A 182 27.16 -18.16 -19.77
C ASP A 182 26.33 -17.07 -20.49
N ALA A 183 25.03 -17.32 -20.72
CA ALA A 183 24.10 -16.35 -21.28
C ALA A 183 23.44 -15.47 -20.18
N GLY A 184 23.83 -15.64 -18.92
CA GLY A 184 23.30 -14.91 -17.77
C GLY A 184 21.93 -15.41 -17.29
N ARG A 185 21.42 -16.51 -17.84
CA ARG A 185 20.13 -17.09 -17.44
C ARG A 185 20.26 -17.76 -16.08
N LEU A 186 19.27 -17.56 -15.23
CA LEU A 186 19.22 -18.14 -13.90
C LEU A 186 19.04 -19.66 -13.98
N LEU A 187 19.95 -20.43 -13.38
CA LEU A 187 19.91 -21.88 -13.36
C LEU A 187 19.33 -22.42 -12.05
N ARG A 188 19.91 -22.02 -10.92
CA ARG A 188 19.48 -22.47 -9.58
C ARG A 188 20.06 -21.56 -8.50
N ILE A 189 19.61 -21.80 -7.27
CA ILE A 189 20.24 -21.26 -6.07
C ILE A 189 20.88 -22.43 -5.32
N LEU A 190 22.10 -22.24 -4.80
CA LEU A 190 22.79 -23.26 -4.02
C LEU A 190 23.06 -22.74 -2.60
N GLU A 191 22.51 -23.39 -1.57
CA GLU A 191 22.68 -22.98 -0.18
C GLU A 191 24.12 -23.17 0.32
N GLN A 192 24.53 -22.37 1.31
CA GLN A 192 25.90 -22.45 1.86
C GLN A 192 26.21 -23.84 2.40
N ASN A 193 25.27 -24.51 3.07
CA ASN A 193 25.52 -25.84 3.64
C ASN A 193 25.78 -26.90 2.56
N ASP A 194 25.16 -26.78 1.38
CA ASP A 194 25.44 -27.68 0.27
C ASP A 194 26.80 -27.39 -0.36
N ILE A 195 27.20 -26.11 -0.43
CA ILE A 195 28.55 -25.70 -0.84
C ILE A 195 29.58 -26.31 0.13
N ASP A 196 29.34 -26.20 1.44
CA ASP A 196 30.21 -26.72 2.49
C ASP A 196 30.24 -28.27 2.53
N ALA A 197 29.22 -28.95 1.99
CA ALA A 197 29.18 -30.40 1.87
C ALA A 197 29.91 -30.95 0.63
N LEU A 198 30.28 -30.11 -0.36
CA LEU A 198 30.98 -30.56 -1.56
C LEU A 198 32.31 -31.24 -1.21
N SER A 199 32.69 -32.29 -1.95
CA SER A 199 33.98 -32.97 -1.72
C SER A 199 35.14 -32.27 -2.43
N ASP A 200 34.89 -31.59 -3.55
CA ASP A 200 35.91 -30.88 -4.33
C ASP A 200 36.19 -29.47 -3.76
N PRO A 201 37.38 -29.22 -3.19
CA PRO A 201 37.73 -27.92 -2.64
C PRO A 201 37.82 -26.81 -3.69
N ARG A 202 38.16 -27.13 -4.95
CA ARG A 202 38.26 -26.13 -6.02
C ARG A 202 36.87 -25.64 -6.42
N GLU A 203 35.93 -26.56 -6.59
CA GLU A 203 34.55 -26.21 -6.88
C GLU A 203 33.91 -25.44 -5.73
N ARG A 204 34.16 -25.84 -4.47
CA ARG A 204 33.74 -25.09 -3.30
C ARG A 204 34.24 -23.65 -3.34
N GLN A 205 35.55 -23.45 -3.55
CA GLN A 205 36.15 -22.13 -3.63
C GLN A 205 35.55 -21.29 -4.77
N ARG A 206 35.29 -21.90 -5.93
CA ARG A 206 34.64 -21.25 -7.07
C ARG A 206 33.23 -20.77 -6.72
N LEU A 207 32.44 -21.61 -6.06
CA LEU A 207 31.08 -21.28 -5.64
C LEU A 207 31.04 -20.23 -4.52
N ASP A 208 31.98 -20.30 -3.57
CA ASP A 208 32.11 -19.30 -2.51
C ASP A 208 32.44 -17.91 -3.05
N ALA A 209 33.15 -17.83 -4.18
CA ALA A 209 33.49 -16.58 -4.87
C ALA A 209 32.30 -15.94 -5.60
N VAL A 210 31.17 -16.63 -5.78
CA VAL A 210 29.97 -16.07 -6.42
C VAL A 210 29.41 -14.95 -5.54
N ALA A 211 29.44 -13.72 -6.04
CA ALA A 211 29.04 -12.51 -5.30
C ALA A 211 27.52 -12.30 -5.22
N GLU A 212 26.77 -12.80 -6.21
CA GLU A 212 25.32 -12.68 -6.25
C GLU A 212 24.69 -13.74 -5.33
N ALA A 213 23.91 -13.29 -4.36
CA ALA A 213 23.23 -14.14 -3.41
C ALA A 213 21.73 -13.91 -3.40
N ASN A 214 21.02 -14.90 -2.90
CA ASN A 214 19.60 -14.87 -2.67
C ASN A 214 19.23 -13.80 -1.63
N CYS A 215 18.25 -12.97 -1.96
CA CYS A 215 17.64 -12.03 -1.03
C CYS A 215 16.15 -12.39 -0.93
N PRO A 216 15.75 -13.27 0.01
CA PRO A 216 14.49 -14.01 -0.04
C PRO A 216 13.22 -13.14 -0.18
N LEU A 217 12.80 -12.94 -1.42
CA LEU A 217 11.54 -12.33 -1.82
C LEU A 217 11.22 -12.86 -3.21
N TYR A 218 10.03 -13.44 -3.38
CA TYR A 218 9.66 -14.17 -4.60
C TYR A 218 8.24 -13.84 -5.02
N ALA A 219 7.95 -13.88 -6.32
CA ALA A 219 6.62 -13.74 -6.90
C ALA A 219 6.36 -14.92 -7.84
N VAL A 220 5.32 -15.72 -7.53
CA VAL A 220 4.95 -16.93 -8.29
C VAL A 220 3.47 -17.25 -8.12
N ARG A 221 2.81 -17.72 -9.19
CA ARG A 221 1.41 -18.16 -9.15
C ARG A 221 1.20 -19.36 -8.23
N ALA A 222 0.06 -19.43 -7.54
CA ALA A 222 -0.24 -20.49 -6.59
C ALA A 222 -0.20 -21.89 -7.21
N ARG A 223 -0.72 -22.07 -8.43
CA ARG A 223 -0.67 -23.36 -9.15
C ARG A 223 0.76 -23.73 -9.59
N THR A 224 1.55 -22.74 -10.02
CA THR A 224 2.97 -22.94 -10.35
C THR A 224 3.75 -23.37 -9.11
N LEU A 225 3.52 -22.70 -7.96
CA LEU A 225 4.11 -23.07 -6.68
C LEU A 225 3.68 -24.49 -6.28
N HIS A 226 2.39 -24.81 -6.30
CA HIS A 226 1.89 -26.15 -5.96
C HIS A 226 2.57 -27.25 -6.79
N ARG A 227 2.61 -27.08 -8.12
CA ARG A 227 3.19 -28.08 -9.04
C ARG A 227 4.68 -28.29 -8.79
N HIS A 228 5.46 -27.21 -8.76
CA HIS A 228 6.92 -27.32 -8.75
C HIS A 228 7.48 -27.56 -7.35
N LEU A 229 6.89 -26.92 -6.33
CA LEU A 229 7.30 -27.11 -4.94
C LEU A 229 6.90 -28.49 -4.42
N GLY A 230 5.73 -29.01 -4.83
CA GLY A 230 5.26 -30.35 -4.46
C GLY A 230 6.17 -31.48 -4.92
N ALA A 231 6.88 -31.31 -6.03
CA ALA A 231 7.82 -32.29 -6.58
C ALA A 231 9.22 -32.24 -5.94
N LEU A 232 9.51 -31.24 -5.09
CA LEU A 232 10.81 -31.12 -4.45
C LEU A 232 11.04 -32.25 -3.44
N ARG A 233 12.32 -32.59 -3.26
CA ARG A 233 12.79 -33.60 -2.31
C ARG A 233 13.76 -32.95 -1.32
N ASN A 234 13.98 -33.59 -0.19
CA ASN A 234 14.85 -33.08 0.86
C ASN A 234 16.28 -33.68 0.82
N ALA A 235 16.75 -34.10 -0.35
CA ALA A 235 18.06 -34.75 -0.53
C ALA A 235 19.20 -33.72 -0.60
N ASN A 236 19.39 -32.96 0.48
CA ASN A 236 20.42 -31.93 0.64
C ASN A 236 21.15 -32.06 1.98
N ALA A 237 22.18 -31.23 2.20
CA ALA A 237 23.04 -31.29 3.37
C ALA A 237 22.30 -31.17 4.71
N GLN A 238 21.11 -30.55 4.76
CA GLN A 238 20.31 -30.43 5.98
C GLN A 238 19.14 -31.41 6.08
N GLY A 239 18.84 -32.17 5.03
CA GLY A 239 17.65 -33.04 5.01
C GLY A 239 16.33 -32.28 5.05
N GLN A 240 16.30 -31.02 4.58
CA GLN A 240 15.13 -30.12 4.63
C GLN A 240 14.58 -29.85 3.23
N TYR A 241 13.34 -29.38 3.09
CA TYR A 241 12.84 -28.91 1.80
C TYR A 241 13.16 -27.42 1.63
N TYR A 242 14.08 -27.11 0.72
CA TYR A 242 14.49 -25.72 0.46
C TYR A 242 13.59 -25.06 -0.57
N PHE A 243 13.06 -23.88 -0.22
CA PHE A 243 12.31 -23.07 -1.19
C PHE A 243 13.18 -22.68 -2.39
N THR A 244 14.48 -22.53 -2.19
CA THR A 244 15.45 -22.16 -3.22
C THR A 244 15.58 -23.18 -4.34
N ASP A 245 15.25 -24.45 -4.10
CA ASP A 245 15.21 -25.50 -5.12
C ASP A 245 14.09 -25.27 -6.17
N LEU A 246 13.07 -24.46 -5.84
CA LEU A 246 12.04 -24.05 -6.80
C LEU A 246 12.63 -23.40 -8.05
N VAL A 247 13.72 -22.64 -7.88
CA VAL A 247 14.41 -21.96 -9.00
C VAL A 247 14.95 -22.98 -9.99
N GLY A 248 15.64 -24.01 -9.50
CA GLY A 248 16.18 -25.09 -10.33
C GLY A 248 15.07 -25.91 -11.00
N ALA A 249 13.99 -26.21 -10.26
CA ALA A 249 12.85 -26.94 -10.78
C ALA A 249 12.14 -26.20 -11.93
N LEU A 250 11.98 -24.88 -11.81
CA LEU A 250 11.38 -24.05 -12.87
C LEU A 250 12.33 -23.84 -14.05
N ALA A 251 13.62 -23.62 -13.80
CA ALA A 251 14.61 -23.51 -14.87
C ALA A 251 14.66 -24.79 -15.72
N GLY A 252 14.72 -25.96 -15.08
CA GLY A 252 14.73 -27.26 -15.76
C GLY A 252 13.45 -27.57 -16.53
N ALA A 253 12.32 -26.97 -16.15
CA ALA A 253 11.05 -27.06 -16.87
C ALA A 253 10.90 -26.04 -18.02
N GLY A 254 11.92 -25.21 -18.27
CA GLY A 254 11.87 -24.14 -19.28
C GLY A 254 11.03 -22.93 -18.89
N GLY A 255 10.77 -22.74 -17.59
CA GLY A 255 10.00 -21.62 -17.07
C GLY A 255 10.74 -20.27 -17.23
N SER A 256 9.96 -19.20 -17.40
CA SER A 256 10.51 -17.84 -17.44
C SER A 256 10.91 -17.39 -16.03
N LEU A 257 12.21 -17.16 -15.82
CA LEU A 257 12.78 -16.69 -14.55
C LEU A 257 13.30 -15.26 -14.69
N ARG A 258 12.94 -14.39 -13.75
CA ARG A 258 13.41 -13.00 -13.73
C ARG A 258 13.94 -12.61 -12.36
N THR A 259 14.93 -11.72 -12.33
CA THR A 259 15.52 -11.24 -11.08
C THR A 259 15.45 -9.73 -10.97
N VAL A 260 15.08 -9.23 -9.78
CA VAL A 260 15.40 -7.87 -9.36
C VAL A 260 16.70 -7.95 -8.59
N THR A 261 17.78 -7.34 -9.08
CA THR A 261 19.08 -7.39 -8.40
C THR A 261 19.38 -6.06 -7.74
N VAL A 262 19.63 -6.08 -6.43
CA VAL A 262 20.07 -4.91 -5.66
C VAL A 262 21.57 -4.90 -5.43
N ARG A 263 22.14 -3.71 -5.35
CA ARG A 263 23.58 -3.42 -5.21
C ARG A 263 23.81 -2.42 -4.10
N ALA A 264 25.04 -2.32 -3.60
CA ALA A 264 25.40 -1.38 -2.55
C ALA A 264 25.10 0.11 -2.88
N THR A 265 24.91 0.44 -4.16
CA THR A 265 24.51 1.77 -4.63
C THR A 265 23.00 2.04 -4.52
N ASP A 266 22.18 1.01 -4.32
CA ASP A 266 20.74 1.16 -4.16
C ASP A 266 20.40 1.57 -2.72
N PRO A 267 19.48 2.53 -2.51
CA PRO A 267 19.15 3.03 -1.18
C PRO A 267 18.55 1.96 -0.27
N GLU A 268 17.83 0.97 -0.83
CA GLU A 268 17.21 -0.11 -0.03
C GLU A 268 18.19 -1.23 0.35
N TYR A 269 19.36 -1.31 -0.30
CA TYR A 269 20.31 -2.42 -0.14
C TYR A 269 20.71 -2.67 1.32
N PRO A 270 21.03 -1.65 2.14
CA PRO A 270 21.42 -1.88 3.54
C PRO A 270 20.33 -2.58 4.34
N VAL A 271 19.07 -2.18 4.18
CA VAL A 271 17.90 -2.75 4.88
C VAL A 271 17.64 -4.18 4.39
N LEU A 272 17.64 -4.40 3.07
CA LEU A 272 17.43 -5.72 2.47
C LEU A 272 18.47 -6.76 2.90
N CYS A 273 19.71 -6.32 3.09
CA CYS A 273 20.84 -7.17 3.45
C CYS A 273 21.02 -7.35 4.97
N ALA A 274 20.14 -6.79 5.79
CA ALA A 274 20.18 -6.86 7.25
C ALA A 274 19.10 -7.79 7.81
N ASP A 275 19.23 -9.10 7.59
CA ASP A 275 18.40 -10.08 8.26
C ASP A 275 18.66 -10.16 9.77
N VAL A 276 17.57 -10.40 10.49
CA VAL A 276 17.59 -10.61 11.94
C VAL A 276 17.74 -12.10 12.22
N THR A 277 18.95 -12.49 12.62
CA THR A 277 19.28 -13.88 12.97
C THR A 277 19.65 -14.05 14.44
N ARG A 278 20.18 -12.99 15.05
CA ARG A 278 20.64 -12.91 16.44
C ARG A 278 20.13 -11.61 17.09
N PRO A 279 20.05 -11.53 18.43
CA PRO A 279 19.55 -10.34 19.12
C PRO A 279 20.24 -9.02 18.74
N PRO A 280 21.59 -8.95 18.54
CA PRO A 280 22.26 -7.71 18.12
C PRO A 280 21.81 -7.19 16.75
N ASP A 281 21.26 -8.05 15.89
CA ASP A 281 20.81 -7.65 14.55
C ASP A 281 19.59 -6.70 14.63
N LEU A 282 18.83 -6.71 15.75
CA LEU A 282 17.71 -5.78 15.97
C LEU A 282 18.14 -4.31 15.99
N ALA A 283 19.18 -4.00 16.76
CA ALA A 283 19.70 -2.63 16.85
C ALA A 283 20.26 -2.16 15.49
N ARG A 284 20.85 -3.09 14.73
CA ARG A 284 21.34 -2.82 13.37
C ARG A 284 20.20 -2.46 12.43
N ILE A 285 19.16 -3.28 12.34
CA ILE A 285 18.02 -3.00 11.44
C ILE A 285 17.29 -1.72 11.86
N GLU A 286 17.15 -1.46 13.17
CA GLU A 286 16.56 -0.22 13.68
C GLU A 286 17.33 1.03 13.24
N SER A 287 18.67 0.99 13.32
CA SER A 287 19.53 2.09 12.85
C SER A 287 19.41 2.29 11.34
N LEU A 288 19.34 1.20 10.57
CA LEU A 288 19.21 1.27 9.12
C LEU A 288 17.85 1.82 8.68
N LEU A 289 16.78 1.45 9.38
CA LEU A 289 15.45 2.03 9.13
C LEU A 289 15.43 3.53 9.45
N ALA A 290 16.07 3.94 10.55
CA ALA A 290 16.18 5.36 10.89
C ALA A 290 16.95 6.17 9.83
N LEU A 291 17.94 5.57 9.16
CA LEU A 291 18.70 6.19 8.06
C LEU A 291 17.96 6.17 6.71
N ALA A 292 17.08 5.18 6.53
CA ALA A 292 16.28 5.02 5.31
C ALA A 292 15.02 5.89 5.32
N GLU A 293 14.56 6.31 6.49
CA GLU A 293 13.54 7.36 6.60
C GLU A 293 14.14 8.68 6.08
N PRO A 294 13.50 9.32 5.08
CA PRO A 294 13.83 10.71 4.76
C PRO A 294 13.76 11.54 6.05
N ALA A 295 14.63 12.54 6.20
CA ALA A 295 14.49 13.51 7.27
C ALA A 295 13.12 14.23 7.10
N GLY A 296 12.10 13.72 7.82
CA GLY A 296 10.69 14.10 7.68
C GLY A 296 9.81 12.96 7.12
N ASP A 297 9.49 11.95 7.95
CA ASP A 297 8.38 10.99 7.69
C ASP A 297 7.11 11.39 8.48
N ASP A 298 6.82 12.69 8.49
CA ASP A 298 5.47 13.17 8.71
C ASP A 298 4.58 12.87 7.48
N GLY A 299 5.15 12.79 6.28
CA GLY A 299 4.41 12.62 5.03
C GLY A 299 3.59 11.34 4.87
N LEU A 300 4.17 10.13 5.06
CA LEU A 300 3.42 8.88 4.85
C LEU A 300 2.45 8.59 5.99
N ALA A 301 2.86 8.88 7.23
CA ALA A 301 1.99 8.82 8.40
C ALA A 301 0.81 9.80 8.26
N SER A 302 1.07 11.04 7.84
CA SER A 302 0.03 12.04 7.54
C SER A 302 -0.85 11.61 6.37
N ALA A 303 -0.29 11.08 5.29
CA ALA A 303 -1.06 10.57 4.16
C ALA A 303 -1.98 9.41 4.57
N ARG A 304 -1.52 8.52 5.45
CA ARG A 304 -2.32 7.42 6.00
C ARG A 304 -3.43 7.94 6.91
N ALA A 305 -3.13 8.87 7.81
CA ALA A 305 -4.13 9.51 8.65
C ALA A 305 -5.19 10.26 7.82
N ALA A 306 -4.76 10.98 6.78
CA ALA A 306 -5.66 11.66 5.84
C ALA A 306 -6.52 10.66 5.06
N ALA A 307 -5.96 9.53 4.61
CA ALA A 307 -6.72 8.48 3.95
C ALA A 307 -7.77 7.84 4.87
N GLU A 308 -7.44 7.65 6.16
CA GLU A 308 -8.37 7.15 7.17
C GLU A 308 -9.53 8.15 7.39
N VAL A 309 -9.24 9.45 7.47
CA VAL A 309 -10.27 10.51 7.57
C VAL A 309 -11.13 10.61 6.30
N LEU A 310 -10.54 10.44 5.12
CA LEU A 310 -11.26 10.45 3.85
C LEU A 310 -12.12 9.19 3.66
N ALA A 311 -11.74 8.05 4.24
CA ALA A 311 -12.52 6.82 4.18
C ALA A 311 -13.59 6.74 5.27
N ALA A 312 -13.39 7.41 6.41
CA ALA A 312 -14.32 7.42 7.53
C ALA A 312 -15.73 7.88 7.09
N ASP A 313 -16.74 7.14 7.50
CA ASP A 313 -18.17 7.39 7.26
C ASP A 313 -18.63 7.46 5.79
N ARG A 314 -17.83 6.93 4.84
CA ARG A 314 -18.17 6.88 3.41
C ARG A 314 -18.41 5.46 2.91
N ALA A 315 -19.34 5.31 1.98
CA ALA A 315 -19.63 4.02 1.35
C ALA A 315 -18.46 3.59 0.43
N PRO A 316 -18.21 2.28 0.23
CA PRO A 316 -17.10 1.80 -0.59
C PRO A 316 -17.05 2.39 -2.01
N GLY A 317 -18.21 2.60 -2.64
CA GLY A 317 -18.31 3.23 -3.96
C GLY A 317 -17.85 4.70 -3.97
N GLN A 318 -18.12 5.44 -2.89
CA GLN A 318 -17.65 6.83 -2.75
C GLN A 318 -16.15 6.89 -2.53
N THR A 319 -15.59 5.99 -1.72
CA THR A 319 -14.14 5.88 -1.50
C THR A 319 -13.42 5.50 -2.80
N ALA A 320 -13.98 4.58 -3.58
CA ALA A 320 -13.45 4.21 -4.90
C ALA A 320 -13.46 5.38 -5.89
N ALA A 321 -14.55 6.17 -5.91
CA ALA A 321 -14.64 7.38 -6.73
C ALA A 321 -13.62 8.46 -6.34
N ILE A 322 -13.40 8.69 -5.03
CA ILE A 322 -12.35 9.61 -4.53
C ILE A 322 -10.98 9.15 -5.02
N ALA A 323 -10.67 7.87 -4.88
CA ALA A 323 -9.39 7.31 -5.28
C ALA A 323 -9.17 7.34 -6.80
N ALA A 324 -10.23 7.21 -7.61
CA ALA A 324 -10.16 7.38 -9.06
C ALA A 324 -9.86 8.83 -9.44
N GLN A 325 -10.58 9.78 -8.85
CA GLN A 325 -10.41 11.22 -9.09
C GLN A 325 -9.04 11.75 -8.64
N LEU A 326 -8.50 11.26 -7.52
CA LEU A 326 -7.14 11.61 -7.08
C LEU A 326 -6.06 11.12 -8.07
N ARG A 327 -6.23 9.93 -8.64
CA ARG A 327 -5.29 9.40 -9.66
C ARG A 327 -5.31 10.25 -10.92
N GLU A 328 -6.48 10.70 -11.34
CA GLU A 328 -6.65 11.60 -12.50
C GLU A 328 -5.99 12.96 -12.25
N LEU A 329 -6.22 13.58 -11.08
CA LEU A 329 -5.57 14.85 -10.71
C LEU A 329 -4.05 14.75 -10.65
N LEU A 330 -3.52 13.63 -10.13
CA LEU A 330 -2.07 13.40 -10.08
C LEU A 330 -1.47 13.21 -11.49
N ALA A 331 -2.17 12.51 -12.39
CA ALA A 331 -1.75 12.37 -13.77
C ALA A 331 -1.76 13.73 -14.49
N ALA A 332 -2.83 14.50 -14.34
CA ALA A 332 -2.95 15.85 -14.92
C ALA A 332 -1.91 16.83 -14.33
N ALA A 333 -1.55 16.68 -13.06
CA ALA A 333 -0.51 17.49 -12.43
C ALA A 333 0.87 17.24 -13.05
N GLY A 334 1.18 15.99 -13.40
CA GLY A 334 2.45 15.61 -14.03
C GLY A 334 2.59 16.07 -15.48
N GLU A 335 1.49 16.32 -16.19
CA GLU A 335 1.50 16.68 -17.61
C GLU A 335 1.49 18.19 -17.90
N GLY A 336 1.45 19.05 -16.87
CA GLY A 336 1.55 20.51 -17.08
C GLY A 336 1.05 21.41 -15.95
N ALA A 337 1.02 20.99 -14.68
CA ALA A 337 0.51 21.83 -13.59
C ALA A 337 1.60 22.42 -12.67
N SER A 338 1.27 23.57 -12.09
CA SER A 338 2.05 24.43 -11.17
C SER A 338 2.22 23.86 -9.75
N LEU A 339 2.24 22.53 -9.57
CA LEU A 339 2.43 21.91 -8.25
C LEU A 339 3.91 21.57 -8.02
N ASP A 340 4.46 22.08 -6.92
CA ASP A 340 5.81 21.79 -6.42
C ASP A 340 5.81 20.47 -5.63
N PRO A 341 6.53 19.42 -6.08
CA PRO A 341 6.63 18.15 -5.38
C PRO A 341 7.23 18.24 -3.96
N ALA A 342 7.95 19.33 -3.66
CA ALA A 342 8.58 19.54 -2.37
C ALA A 342 7.67 20.19 -1.32
N ARG A 343 6.40 20.51 -1.66
CA ARG A 343 5.49 21.24 -0.76
C ARG A 343 4.25 20.43 -0.40
N PRO A 344 3.69 20.63 0.81
CA PRO A 344 2.42 20.02 1.20
C PRO A 344 1.30 20.36 0.21
N VAL A 345 0.40 19.41 0.00
CA VAL A 345 -0.82 19.57 -0.81
C VAL A 345 -2.02 19.23 0.05
N ALA A 346 -3.10 20.00 -0.07
CA ALA A 346 -4.37 19.65 0.53
C ALA A 346 -5.26 18.94 -0.47
N VAL A 347 -6.00 17.96 0.05
CA VAL A 347 -7.05 17.26 -0.67
C VAL A 347 -8.39 17.70 -0.10
N ALA A 348 -9.24 18.28 -0.94
CA ALA A 348 -10.61 18.58 -0.58
C ALA A 348 -11.58 17.68 -1.33
N VAL A 349 -12.57 17.16 -0.61
CA VAL A 349 -13.65 16.33 -1.16
C VAL A 349 -14.97 16.94 -0.78
N SER A 350 -15.84 17.16 -1.76
CA SER A 350 -17.23 17.53 -1.51
C SER A 350 -18.15 16.89 -2.52
N GLY A 351 -19.40 16.73 -2.11
CA GLY A 351 -20.50 16.42 -3.01
C GLY A 351 -21.72 17.27 -2.66
N GLY A 352 -22.74 17.29 -3.53
CA GLY A 352 -24.02 17.91 -3.20
C GLY A 352 -25.02 18.03 -4.34
N ARG A 353 -26.33 18.31 -4.13
CA ARG A 353 -27.29 18.13 -3.00
C ARG A 353 -28.72 18.20 -3.56
N PHE A 354 -29.76 17.71 -2.84
CA PHE A 354 -30.89 18.60 -2.49
C PHE A 354 -31.88 18.06 -1.45
N ARG A 355 -32.56 19.01 -0.77
CA ARG A 355 -33.75 18.94 0.10
C ARG A 355 -34.96 19.51 -0.66
N ILE A 356 -35.97 18.72 -0.94
CA ILE A 356 -37.29 19.21 -1.34
C ILE A 356 -37.98 19.77 -0.10
N ALA A 357 -38.70 20.87 -0.24
CA ALA A 357 -39.39 21.56 0.82
C ALA A 357 -40.63 22.20 0.21
N PHE A 358 -41.83 21.83 0.65
CA PHE A 358 -43.07 22.43 0.15
C PHE A 358 -43.43 23.62 1.04
N MET A 359 -43.23 24.83 0.50
CA MET A 359 -43.58 26.09 1.16
C MET A 359 -44.96 26.58 0.75
N HIS A 360 -45.70 27.13 1.71
CA HIS A 360 -46.95 27.82 1.48
C HIS A 360 -46.71 29.20 0.79
N PRO A 361 -47.64 29.73 -0.03
CA PRO A 361 -47.43 30.94 -0.84
C PRO A 361 -47.10 32.23 -0.07
N ASP A 362 -47.31 32.28 1.24
CA ASP A 362 -46.97 33.44 2.09
C ASP A 362 -45.53 33.37 2.65
N MET A 363 -44.75 32.37 2.22
CA MET A 363 -43.35 32.10 2.61
C MET A 363 -43.11 31.94 4.13
N SER A 364 -44.17 31.87 4.95
CA SER A 364 -44.08 31.86 6.42
C SER A 364 -44.45 30.52 7.07
N ARG A 365 -45.06 29.58 6.30
CA ARG A 365 -45.50 28.27 6.80
C ARG A 365 -45.12 27.12 5.84
N PHE A 366 -44.90 25.94 6.42
CA PHE A 366 -44.35 24.76 5.74
C PHE A 366 -45.32 23.57 5.85
N PHE A 367 -45.70 22.93 4.73
CA PHE A 367 -46.48 21.68 4.72
C PHE A 367 -46.14 20.82 3.48
N GLY A 368 -45.42 19.71 3.70
CA GLY A 368 -45.18 18.63 2.71
C GLY A 368 -43.85 17.88 2.93
N PRO A 369 -43.70 16.63 2.46
CA PRO A 369 -42.53 15.80 2.73
C PRO A 369 -41.28 16.34 2.03
N ALA A 370 -40.23 16.51 2.81
CA ALA A 370 -38.94 16.95 2.31
C ALA A 370 -38.14 15.78 1.72
N TRP A 371 -38.17 15.61 0.41
CA TRP A 371 -37.35 14.61 -0.29
C TRP A 371 -35.89 15.02 -0.38
N GLN A 372 -35.00 14.23 0.21
CA GLN A 372 -33.55 14.42 0.17
C GLN A 372 -32.87 13.28 -0.60
N MET A 373 -31.96 13.60 -1.54
CA MET A 373 -31.17 12.60 -2.28
C MET A 373 -29.68 12.99 -2.39
N PRO A 374 -28.78 11.98 -2.47
CA PRO A 374 -27.51 11.98 -1.73
C PRO A 374 -26.41 12.93 -2.25
N THR A 375 -25.50 13.28 -1.33
CA THR A 375 -24.42 14.28 -1.47
C THR A 375 -23.02 13.66 -1.60
N GLY A 376 -22.90 12.55 -2.31
CA GLY A 376 -21.65 11.90 -2.72
C GLY A 376 -21.90 11.09 -3.99
N ALA A 377 -20.85 10.49 -4.58
CA ALA A 377 -20.98 9.76 -5.84
C ALA A 377 -22.11 8.72 -5.79
N ALA A 378 -23.12 8.88 -6.65
CA ALA A 378 -24.29 7.98 -6.71
C ALA A 378 -23.98 6.63 -7.37
N ASP A 379 -22.83 6.54 -8.04
CA ASP A 379 -22.33 5.38 -8.75
C ASP A 379 -20.79 5.31 -8.70
N ALA A 380 -20.22 4.19 -9.14
CA ALA A 380 -18.77 3.96 -9.17
C ALA A 380 -18.02 4.92 -10.12
N ASP A 381 -18.74 5.64 -11.00
CA ASP A 381 -18.17 6.61 -11.94
C ASP A 381 -17.95 7.99 -11.29
N GLY A 382 -18.38 8.19 -10.03
CA GLY A 382 -18.07 9.41 -9.29
C GLY A 382 -19.01 10.60 -9.55
N ARG A 383 -20.17 10.38 -10.20
CA ARG A 383 -21.06 11.48 -10.60
C ARG A 383 -21.66 12.20 -9.37
N GLY A 384 -21.51 13.53 -9.31
CA GLY A 384 -22.00 14.37 -8.19
C GLY A 384 -21.01 14.58 -7.04
N GLN A 385 -19.78 14.10 -7.18
CA GLN A 385 -18.68 14.28 -6.23
C GLN A 385 -17.49 14.97 -6.91
N LEU A 386 -16.92 15.96 -6.23
CA LEU A 386 -15.78 16.74 -6.69
C LEU A 386 -14.61 16.58 -5.71
N VAL A 387 -13.44 16.23 -6.26
CA VAL A 387 -12.16 16.18 -5.56
C VAL A 387 -11.25 17.28 -6.12
N LEU A 388 -10.51 17.95 -5.24
CA LEU A 388 -9.62 19.06 -5.58
C LEU A 388 -8.25 18.87 -4.92
N LEU A 389 -7.19 19.21 -5.66
CA LEU A 389 -5.86 19.48 -5.09
C LEU A 389 -5.65 21.00 -4.96
N ALA A 390 -5.15 21.43 -3.81
CA ALA A 390 -4.75 22.81 -3.56
C ALA A 390 -3.34 22.88 -2.95
N GLN A 391 -2.52 23.81 -3.42
CA GLN A 391 -1.16 24.05 -2.93
C GLN A 391 -0.84 25.55 -2.97
N GLN A 392 -0.20 26.05 -1.93
CA GLN A 392 0.30 27.43 -1.88
C GLN A 392 1.65 27.53 -2.60
N THR A 393 1.79 28.54 -3.46
CA THR A 393 2.98 28.81 -4.28
C THR A 393 3.67 30.12 -3.89
N ASP A 394 4.90 30.32 -4.39
CA ASP A 394 5.75 31.47 -4.04
C ASP A 394 5.25 32.83 -4.54
N ASP A 395 4.27 32.83 -5.45
CA ASP A 395 3.60 34.03 -5.96
C ASP A 395 2.56 34.61 -4.97
N GLY A 396 2.45 34.05 -3.76
CA GLY A 396 1.46 34.47 -2.77
C GLY A 396 0.03 34.07 -3.14
N ARG A 397 -0.14 33.07 -4.01
CA ARG A 397 -1.45 32.57 -4.44
C ARG A 397 -1.62 31.10 -4.10
N ILE A 398 -2.89 30.68 -4.05
CA ILE A 398 -3.28 29.28 -3.93
C ILE A 398 -3.84 28.86 -5.27
N HIS A 399 -3.20 27.88 -5.92
CA HIS A 399 -3.63 27.32 -7.20
C HIS A 399 -4.47 26.08 -6.97
N HIS A 400 -5.48 25.87 -7.82
CA HIS A 400 -6.43 24.77 -7.65
C HIS A 400 -6.73 24.04 -8.97
N LEU A 401 -6.83 22.71 -8.87
CA LEU A 401 -7.07 21.80 -10.01
C LEU A 401 -8.32 20.94 -9.75
N PRO A 402 -9.48 21.26 -10.37
CA PRO A 402 -10.70 20.47 -10.24
C PRO A 402 -10.79 19.34 -11.29
N THR A 403 -11.47 18.24 -10.94
CA THR A 403 -11.66 17.06 -11.82
C THR A 403 -12.77 17.15 -12.85
N GLN A 404 -13.74 18.07 -12.72
CA GLN A 404 -14.91 18.12 -13.59
C GLN A 404 -15.10 19.49 -14.25
N ASP A 405 -15.10 19.50 -15.59
CA ASP A 405 -15.19 20.73 -16.41
C ASP A 405 -16.48 21.52 -16.19
N VAL A 406 -17.60 20.86 -15.87
CA VAL A 406 -18.90 21.52 -15.60
C VAL A 406 -18.88 22.37 -14.32
N PHE A 407 -17.95 22.07 -13.42
CA PHE A 407 -17.76 22.73 -12.13
C PHE A 407 -16.54 23.67 -12.13
N ARG A 408 -15.85 23.80 -13.26
CA ARG A 408 -14.65 24.63 -13.43
C ARG A 408 -15.06 26.10 -13.62
N GLU A 409 -14.94 26.90 -12.57
CA GLU A 409 -14.95 28.37 -12.74
C GLU A 409 -13.68 28.80 -13.51
N LYS A 410 -13.73 29.95 -14.19
CA LYS A 410 -12.60 30.47 -15.00
C LYS A 410 -11.38 30.92 -14.18
N ILE A 411 -11.45 30.80 -12.86
CA ILE A 411 -10.42 31.24 -11.92
C ILE A 411 -9.61 30.01 -11.56
N THR A 412 -8.28 30.06 -11.72
CA THR A 412 -7.35 28.95 -11.41
C THR A 412 -6.50 29.22 -10.16
N SER A 413 -6.61 30.41 -9.56
CA SER A 413 -5.93 30.77 -8.32
C SER A 413 -6.60 31.90 -7.55
N VAL A 414 -6.41 31.96 -6.23
CA VAL A 414 -6.83 33.05 -5.33
C VAL A 414 -5.66 33.58 -4.51
N ALA A 415 -5.74 34.81 -3.99
CA ALA A 415 -4.72 35.36 -3.10
C ALA A 415 -4.61 34.52 -1.81
N ALA A 416 -3.41 34.37 -1.26
CA ALA A 416 -3.18 33.56 -0.07
C ALA A 416 -3.38 34.34 1.23
N ASP A 417 -3.51 35.67 1.24
CA ASP A 417 -3.34 36.49 2.46
C ASP A 417 -4.54 37.38 2.83
N GLU A 418 -5.72 37.14 2.25
CA GLU A 418 -6.94 37.87 2.62
C GLU A 418 -7.37 37.62 4.08
N PRO A 419 -7.52 38.66 4.94
CA PRO A 419 -7.90 38.52 6.34
C PRO A 419 -9.20 37.75 6.58
N ALA A 420 -10.15 37.82 5.63
CA ALA A 420 -11.41 37.06 5.72
C ALA A 420 -11.22 35.54 5.64
N MET A 421 -10.06 35.07 5.17
CA MET A 421 -9.69 33.66 5.07
C MET A 421 -9.17 33.05 6.37
N PHE A 422 -9.05 33.84 7.44
CA PHE A 422 -8.55 33.38 8.73
C PHE A 422 -9.71 33.20 9.72
N PRO A 423 -9.96 31.98 10.24
CA PRO A 423 -10.97 31.80 11.26
C PRO A 423 -10.58 32.57 12.53
N PRO A 424 -11.47 33.43 13.07
CA PRO A 424 -11.20 34.11 14.33
C PRO A 424 -11.20 33.10 15.49
N ALA A 425 -10.58 33.48 16.61
CA ALA A 425 -10.44 32.63 17.81
C ALA A 425 -11.78 32.08 18.38
N GLU A 426 -12.90 32.66 17.96
CA GLU A 426 -14.26 32.29 18.33
C GLU A 426 -14.79 31.03 17.60
N VAL A 427 -14.08 30.55 16.56
CA VAL A 427 -14.40 29.32 15.81
C VAL A 427 -13.78 28.10 16.52
N ASP A 428 -14.50 27.56 17.49
CA ASP A 428 -14.06 26.47 18.39
C ASP A 428 -14.78 25.13 18.16
N SER A 429 -15.65 25.06 17.15
CA SER A 429 -16.54 23.93 16.93
C SER A 429 -16.90 23.78 15.45
N LEU A 430 -17.23 22.55 15.04
CA LEU A 430 -17.55 22.23 13.65
C LEU A 430 -18.71 23.08 13.09
N ALA A 431 -19.76 23.31 13.88
CA ALA A 431 -20.88 24.15 13.48
C ALA A 431 -20.50 25.63 13.28
N LYS A 432 -19.59 26.17 14.11
CA LYS A 432 -19.07 27.54 13.92
C LYS A 432 -18.11 27.60 12.73
N TYR A 433 -17.38 26.52 12.46
CA TYR A 433 -16.51 26.40 11.31
C TYR A 433 -17.30 26.39 9.99
N GLU A 434 -18.45 25.70 9.94
CA GLU A 434 -19.36 25.75 8.78
C GLU A 434 -19.93 27.15 8.52
N SER A 435 -20.29 27.87 9.59
CA SER A 435 -20.74 29.26 9.51
C SER A 435 -19.63 30.18 9.02
N PHE A 436 -18.40 29.98 9.50
CA PHE A 436 -17.20 30.66 9.01
C PHE A 436 -16.96 30.39 7.52
N GLY A 437 -16.99 29.12 7.08
CA GLY A 437 -16.83 28.75 5.67
C GLY A 437 -17.87 29.39 4.75
N THR A 438 -19.10 29.60 5.25
CA THR A 438 -20.15 30.32 4.52
C THR A 438 -19.79 31.81 4.34
N ARG A 439 -19.35 32.49 5.40
CA ARG A 439 -18.94 33.92 5.33
C ARG A 439 -17.68 34.12 4.48
N LEU A 440 -16.74 33.18 4.57
CA LEU A 440 -15.53 33.15 3.75
C LEU A 440 -15.87 33.04 2.25
N ALA A 441 -16.74 32.10 1.88
CA ALA A 441 -17.18 31.93 0.50
C ALA A 441 -17.88 33.18 -0.04
N GLU A 442 -18.72 33.81 0.77
CA GLU A 442 -19.37 35.08 0.42
C GLU A 442 -18.33 36.19 0.16
N HIS A 443 -17.36 36.35 1.07
CA HIS A 443 -16.33 37.37 0.97
C HIS A 443 -15.45 37.19 -0.28
N LEU A 444 -15.05 35.95 -0.58
CA LEU A 444 -14.23 35.66 -1.77
C LEU A 444 -14.99 35.91 -3.07
N LEU A 445 -16.29 35.60 -3.14
CA LEU A 445 -17.09 35.94 -4.30
C LEU A 445 -17.15 37.47 -4.48
N LEU A 446 -17.34 38.23 -3.40
CA LEU A 446 -17.35 39.69 -3.45
C LEU A 446 -16.00 40.28 -3.89
N SER A 447 -14.87 39.75 -3.40
CA SER A 447 -13.54 40.21 -3.81
C SER A 447 -13.23 39.92 -5.28
N LEU A 448 -13.91 38.94 -5.87
CA LEU A 448 -13.84 38.60 -7.29
C LEU A 448 -14.84 39.39 -8.16
N GLY A 449 -15.53 40.38 -7.58
CA GLY A 449 -16.44 41.27 -8.29
C GLY A 449 -17.87 40.73 -8.45
N TYR A 450 -18.27 39.73 -7.66
CA TYR A 450 -19.68 39.31 -7.58
C TYR A 450 -20.50 40.34 -6.78
N PHE A 451 -21.81 40.31 -6.97
CA PHE A 451 -22.73 41.27 -6.37
C PHE A 451 -23.50 40.64 -5.21
N SER A 452 -23.49 41.29 -4.05
CA SER A 452 -24.23 40.86 -2.86
C SER A 452 -25.74 40.90 -3.10
N ASP A 453 -26.49 40.09 -2.35
CA ASP A 453 -27.95 40.10 -2.46
C ASP A 453 -28.56 41.45 -2.05
N ASP A 454 -27.91 42.21 -1.16
CA ASP A 454 -28.28 43.58 -0.80
C ASP A 454 -28.08 44.57 -1.94
N GLU A 455 -26.95 44.49 -2.64
CA GLU A 455 -26.67 45.33 -3.82
C GLU A 455 -27.68 45.04 -4.95
N ILE A 456 -28.04 43.77 -5.15
CA ILE A 456 -29.09 43.38 -6.11
C ILE A 456 -30.45 43.95 -5.71
N ARG A 457 -30.80 43.89 -4.42
CA ARG A 457 -32.05 44.48 -3.89
C ARG A 457 -32.06 46.00 -4.08
N ALA A 458 -30.96 46.69 -3.76
CA ALA A 458 -30.83 48.13 -3.90
C ALA A 458 -30.95 48.60 -5.36
N ARG A 459 -30.25 47.94 -6.29
CA ARG A 459 -30.35 48.23 -7.74
C ARG A 459 -31.76 48.02 -8.28
N ARG A 460 -32.42 46.94 -7.84
CA ARG A 460 -33.81 46.65 -8.22
C ARG A 460 -34.77 47.74 -7.73
N ALA A 461 -34.61 48.19 -6.49
CA ALA A 461 -35.41 49.28 -5.94
C ALA A 461 -35.15 50.63 -6.65
N ALA A 462 -33.92 50.85 -7.12
CA ALA A 462 -33.51 52.06 -7.84
C ALA A 462 -33.77 52.01 -9.37
N GLY A 463 -34.35 50.93 -9.91
CA GLY A 463 -34.60 50.77 -11.35
C GLY A 463 -33.33 50.65 -12.22
N GLN A 464 -32.20 50.27 -11.62
CA GLN A 464 -30.92 50.16 -12.31
C GLN A 464 -30.76 48.79 -13.01
N PRO A 465 -29.93 48.69 -14.08
CA PRO A 465 -29.62 47.41 -14.72
C PRO A 465 -29.01 46.41 -13.72
N LEU A 466 -29.57 45.20 -13.71
CA LEU A 466 -29.06 44.11 -12.88
C LEU A 466 -27.90 43.40 -13.59
N PRO A 467 -26.83 43.04 -12.85
CA PRO A 467 -25.76 42.22 -13.40
C PRO A 467 -26.28 40.81 -13.75
N PRO A 468 -25.58 40.06 -14.62
CA PRO A 468 -25.94 38.68 -14.94
C PRO A 468 -26.13 37.82 -13.68
N HIS A 469 -27.16 36.96 -13.67
CA HIS A 469 -27.48 36.10 -12.52
C HIS A 469 -26.33 35.20 -12.06
N ALA A 470 -25.38 34.87 -12.96
CA ALA A 470 -24.18 34.10 -12.66
C ALA A 470 -23.18 34.85 -11.75
N LEU A 471 -23.28 36.18 -11.66
CA LEU A 471 -22.43 37.02 -10.82
C LEU A 471 -23.10 37.39 -9.48
N TRP A 472 -24.23 36.77 -9.13
CA TRP A 472 -24.90 37.04 -7.87
C TRP A 472 -24.37 36.11 -6.79
N VAL A 473 -24.00 36.66 -5.64
CA VAL A 473 -23.48 35.89 -4.51
C VAL A 473 -24.45 34.78 -4.11
N GLY A 474 -25.74 35.09 -3.85
CA GLY A 474 -26.70 34.08 -3.40
C GLY A 474 -26.91 32.91 -4.38
N ASN A 475 -26.71 33.14 -5.68
CA ASN A 475 -26.80 32.11 -6.70
C ASN A 475 -25.51 31.28 -6.82
N SER A 476 -24.37 31.90 -6.51
CA SER A 476 -23.03 31.31 -6.68
C SER A 476 -22.48 30.68 -5.41
N MET A 477 -23.08 30.96 -4.25
CA MET A 477 -22.82 30.25 -2.99
C MET A 477 -23.12 28.74 -3.05
N ARG A 478 -23.87 28.31 -4.08
CA ARG A 478 -24.20 26.89 -4.36
C ARG A 478 -23.20 26.21 -5.30
N ARG A 479 -22.21 26.93 -5.82
CA ARG A 479 -21.13 26.45 -6.71
C ARG A 479 -19.91 25.99 -5.88
N PRO A 480 -18.88 25.36 -6.48
CA PRO A 480 -17.67 24.84 -5.81
C PRO A 480 -16.83 25.86 -5.03
N PHE A 481 -17.28 27.10 -4.86
CA PHE A 481 -16.57 28.11 -4.08
C PHE A 481 -16.41 27.73 -2.61
N SER A 482 -17.47 27.17 -2.00
CA SER A 482 -17.44 26.61 -0.64
C SER A 482 -16.40 25.50 -0.47
N LEU A 483 -16.06 24.83 -1.57
CA LEU A 483 -15.11 23.73 -1.70
C LEU A 483 -13.66 24.22 -1.77
N ILE A 484 -13.41 25.25 -2.57
CA ILE A 484 -12.12 25.96 -2.63
C ILE A 484 -11.81 26.56 -1.25
N CYS A 485 -12.82 27.12 -0.57
CA CYS A 485 -12.69 27.65 0.78
C CYS A 485 -12.34 26.58 1.82
N ASN A 486 -12.99 25.40 1.77
CA ASN A 486 -12.67 24.28 2.66
C ASN A 486 -11.26 23.71 2.41
N ALA A 487 -10.80 23.68 1.15
CA ALA A 487 -9.45 23.27 0.81
C ALA A 487 -8.40 24.24 1.36
N ILE A 488 -8.63 25.54 1.16
CA ILE A 488 -7.77 26.64 1.66
C ILE A 488 -7.71 26.63 3.19
N ALA A 489 -8.85 26.41 3.85
CA ALA A 489 -8.93 26.36 5.31
C ALA A 489 -8.45 25.02 5.92
N SER A 490 -8.11 24.00 5.11
CA SER A 490 -7.47 22.76 5.57
C SER A 490 -5.96 22.75 5.34
N LEU A 491 -5.44 23.62 4.44
CA LEU A 491 -4.01 23.89 4.27
C LEU A 491 -3.41 24.67 5.46
N ARG A 492 -4.27 25.19 6.34
CA ARG A 492 -3.97 26.14 7.41
C ARG A 492 -4.66 25.70 8.68
#